data_AF-A0A6I4UTQ5-F1
#
_entry.id   AF-A0A6I4UTQ5-F1
#
_cell.length_a   1.000
_cell.length_b   1.000
_cell.length_c   1.000
_cell.angle_alpha   90.00
_cell.angle_beta   90.00
_cell.angle_gamma   90.00
#
_symmetry.space_group_name_H-M   'P 1'
#
loop_
_entity.id
_entity.type
_entity.pdbx_description
1 polymer ?
#
loop_
_entity_poly.entity_id
_entity_poly.type
_entity_poly.pdbx_seq_one_letter_code
_entity_poly.pdbx_strand_id
1 'polypeptide(L)' 'MIELSCEGCRISNAESGAFTTDQPVTIDLGDEEQLDGRIRWAHDGFVGIKFARALRPAEFGELLAASRAPASEARRYGT' A
#
# COMPACT_ATOMS: atom_id res chain seq x y z
N MET A 1 6.11 8.58 3.18
CA MET A 1 5.79 9.05 1.82
C MET A 1 5.41 7.84 1.01
N ILE A 2 4.19 7.78 0.47
CA ILE A 2 3.77 6.65 -0.37
C ILE A 2 4.15 6.97 -1.81
N GLU A 3 4.99 6.14 -2.43
CA GLU A 3 5.21 6.22 -3.89
C GLU A 3 4.23 5.26 -4.56
N LEU A 4 3.45 5.76 -5.52
CA LEU A 4 2.37 5.02 -6.16
C LEU A 4 2.65 4.84 -7.66
N SER A 5 2.34 3.64 -8.16
CA SER A 5 2.29 3.31 -9.59
C SER A 5 1.04 2.48 -9.87
N CYS A 6 0.68 2.29 -11.13
CA CYS A 6 -0.44 1.42 -11.48
C CYS A 6 -0.18 -0.06 -11.16
N GLU A 7 1.08 -0.48 -10.96
CA GLU A 7 1.45 -1.88 -10.70
C GLU A 7 1.78 -2.18 -9.24
N GLY A 8 1.86 -1.15 -8.39
CA GLY A 8 2.27 -1.32 -7.01
C GLY A 8 2.51 -0.02 -6.27
N CYS A 9 2.90 -0.15 -5.01
CA CYS A 9 3.21 0.97 -4.14
C CYS A 9 4.41 0.69 -3.24
N ARG A 10 5.04 1.77 -2.76
CA ARG A 10 5.97 1.75 -1.64
C ARG A 10 5.30 2.30 -0.40
N ILE A 11 5.26 1.51 0.67
CA ILE A 11 4.81 1.92 2.00
C ILE A 11 6.05 2.24 2.85
N SER A 12 6.04 3.39 3.53
CA SER A 12 7.03 3.73 4.57
C SER A 12 6.46 3.43 5.95
N ASN A 13 7.33 3.34 6.96
CA ASN A 13 6.93 3.10 8.35
C ASN A 13 6.26 1.72 8.54
N ALA A 14 6.68 0.74 7.73
CA ALA A 14 6.34 -0.66 7.94
C ALA A 14 7.14 -1.21 9.12
N GLU A 15 6.53 -2.08 9.92
CA GLU A 15 7.25 -2.77 10.99
C GLU A 15 8.39 -3.62 10.41
N SER A 16 9.59 -3.43 10.93
CA SER A 16 10.78 -4.16 10.46
C SER A 16 10.66 -5.65 10.82
N GLY A 17 10.86 -6.52 9.83
CA GLY A 17 10.75 -7.97 10.00
C GLY A 17 9.32 -8.54 9.93
N ALA A 18 8.29 -7.70 9.79
CA ALA A 18 6.90 -8.16 9.66
C ALA A 18 6.54 -8.72 8.27
N PHE A 19 7.38 -8.45 7.27
CA PHE A 19 7.10 -8.78 5.87
C PHE A 19 8.23 -9.59 5.24
N THR A 20 7.86 -10.65 4.52
CA THR A 20 8.76 -11.51 3.77
C THR A 20 8.49 -11.41 2.27
N THR A 21 9.50 -11.66 1.45
CA THR A 21 9.34 -11.58 -0.01
C THR A 21 8.35 -12.63 -0.52
N ASP A 22 7.52 -12.26 -1.49
CA ASP A 22 6.42 -13.04 -2.08
C ASP A 22 5.23 -13.32 -1.13
N GLN A 23 5.27 -12.79 0.09
CA GLN A 23 4.16 -12.84 1.02
C GLN A 23 2.91 -12.18 0.42
N PRO A 24 1.75 -12.88 0.38
CA PRO A 24 0.49 -12.28 -0.01
C PRO A 24 0.05 -11.27 1.05
N VAL A 25 -0.44 -10.12 0.59
CA VAL A 25 -0.93 -9.04 1.44
C VAL A 25 -2.17 -8.42 0.83
N THR A 26 -3.02 -7.85 1.69
CA THR A 26 -4.15 -7.02 1.29
C THR A 26 -3.92 -5.62 1.82
N ILE A 27 -4.03 -4.62 0.95
CA ILE A 27 -3.90 -3.20 1.29
C ILE A 27 -5.30 -2.66 1.48
N ASP A 28 -5.58 -2.15 2.68
CA ASP A 28 -6.82 -1.46 3.00
C ASP A 28 -6.66 0.04 2.67
N LEU A 29 -7.56 0.56 1.84
CA LEU A 29 -7.55 1.96 1.39
C LEU A 29 -8.56 2.83 2.15
N GLY A 30 -9.35 2.25 3.05
CA GLY A 30 -10.57 2.84 3.60
C GLY A 30 -11.78 2.65 2.69
N ASP A 31 -12.97 3.04 3.17
CA ASP A 31 -14.25 2.98 2.44
C ASP A 31 -14.53 1.62 1.79
N GLU A 32 -14.19 0.54 2.49
CA GLU A 32 -14.36 -0.87 2.06
C GLU A 32 -13.55 -1.27 0.81
N GLU A 33 -12.61 -0.42 0.38
CA GLU A 33 -11.76 -0.70 -0.79
C GLU A 33 -10.47 -1.43 -0.38
N GLN A 34 -10.25 -2.60 -1.00
CA GLN A 34 -9.11 -3.46 -0.73
C GLN A 34 -8.37 -3.81 -2.02
N LEU A 35 -7.04 -3.78 -1.95
CA LEU A 35 -6.16 -4.21 -3.04
C LEU A 35 -5.30 -5.39 -2.62
N ASP A 36 -5.47 -6.51 -3.32
CA ASP A 36 -4.60 -7.66 -3.15
C ASP A 36 -3.24 -7.43 -3.83
N GLY A 37 -2.19 -7.94 -3.20
CA GLY A 37 -0.84 -7.84 -3.70
C GLY A 37 0.13 -8.81 -3.04
N ARG A 38 1.40 -8.64 -3.38
CA ARG A 38 2.51 -9.40 -2.82
C ARG A 38 3.70 -8.52 -2.51
N ILE A 39 4.39 -8.81 -1.42
CA ILE A 39 5.63 -8.14 -1.06
C ILE A 39 6.70 -8.48 -2.11
N ARG A 40 7.30 -7.46 -2.72
CA ARG A 40 8.43 -7.61 -3.65
C ARG A 40 9.78 -7.46 -2.96
N TRP A 41 9.82 -6.63 -1.93
CA TRP A 41 10.99 -6.39 -1.09
C TRP A 41 10.53 -5.72 0.21
N ALA A 42 11.28 -5.95 1.30
CA ALA A 42 11.07 -5.33 2.60
C ALA A 42 12.43 -5.08 3.25
N HIS A 43 12.74 -3.83 3.57
CA HIS A 43 13.96 -3.46 4.29
C HIS A 43 13.83 -2.06 4.90
N ASP A 44 14.53 -1.82 6.01
CA ASP A 44 14.69 -0.49 6.62
C ASP A 44 13.38 0.28 6.89
N GLY A 45 12.32 -0.42 7.28
CA GLY A 45 11.00 0.18 7.53
C GLY A 45 10.23 0.57 6.25
N PHE A 46 10.68 0.08 5.10
CA PHE A 46 10.01 0.21 3.81
C PHE A 46 9.57 -1.15 3.29
N VAL A 47 8.45 -1.14 2.60
CA VAL A 47 7.91 -2.30 1.88
C VAL A 47 7.50 -1.87 0.47
N GLY A 48 7.93 -2.65 -0.51
CA GLY A 48 7.44 -2.57 -1.88
C GLY A 48 6.41 -3.65 -2.14
N ILE A 49 5.23 -3.27 -2.59
CA ILE A 49 4.12 -4.18 -2.89
C ILE A 49 3.85 -4.14 -4.39
N LYS A 50 3.74 -5.33 -5.01
CA LYS A 50 3.18 -5.48 -6.35
C LYS A 50 1.70 -5.86 -6.24
N PHE A 51 0.82 -5.14 -6.93
CA PHE A 51 -0.60 -5.46 -6.95
C PHE A 51 -0.84 -6.77 -7.72
N ALA A 52 -1.87 -7.52 -7.33
CA ALA A 52 -2.28 -8.74 -7.99
C ALA A 52 -2.70 -8.50 -9.44
N ARG A 53 -3.21 -7.30 -9.73
CA ARG A 53 -3.46 -6.77 -11.08
C ARG A 53 -3.03 -5.31 -11.17
N ALA A 54 -2.70 -4.86 -12.37
CA ALA A 54 -2.55 -3.44 -12.62
C ALA A 54 -3.88 -2.70 -12.37
N LEU A 55 -3.79 -1.52 -11.77
CA LEU A 55 -4.90 -0.62 -11.58
C LEU A 55 -5.29 0.02 -12.92
N ARG A 56 -6.58 0.11 -13.15
CA ARG A 56 -7.15 0.90 -14.25
C ARG A 56 -6.97 2.39 -13.93
N PRO A 57 -6.98 3.28 -14.93
CA PRO A 57 -6.79 4.71 -14.71
C PRO A 57 -7.75 5.33 -13.68
N ALA A 58 -9.00 4.88 -13.63
CA ALA A 58 -9.97 5.37 -12.64
C ALA A 58 -9.56 4.99 -11.20
N GLU A 59 -9.26 3.72 -10.97
CA GLU A 59 -8.83 3.17 -9.67
C GLU A 59 -7.52 3.82 -9.19
N PHE A 60 -6.58 4.05 -10.10
CA PHE A 60 -5.35 4.77 -9.78
C PHE A 60 -5.61 6.24 -9.41
N GLY A 61 -6.58 6.88 -10.08
CA GLY A 61 -7.01 8.24 -9.77
C GLY A 61 -7.63 8.36 -8.37
N GLU A 62 -8.47 7.40 -7.99
CA GLU A 62 -9.07 7.29 -6.65
C GLU A 62 -8.00 7.09 -5.58
N LEU A 63 -7.05 6.17 -5.81
CA LEU A 63 -5.92 5.92 -4.92
C LEU A 63 -5.04 7.18 -4.72
N LEU A 64 -4.77 7.90 -5.81
CA LEU A 64 -4.02 9.16 -5.75
C LEU A 64 -4.77 10.24 -4.96
N ALA A 65 -6.09 10.32 -5.10
CA ALA A 65 -6.92 11.26 -4.35
C ALA A 65 -6.90 10.91 -2.84
N ALA A 66 -7.08 9.62 -2.50
CA ALA A 66 -7.03 9.13 -1.12
C ALA A 66 -5.67 9.37 -0.45
N SER A 67 -4.56 9.22 -1.19
CA SER A 67 -3.21 9.50 -0.68
C SER A 67 -2.93 10.99 -0.42
N ARG A 68 -3.71 11.90 -1.01
CA ARG A 68 -3.52 13.36 -0.90
C ARG A 68 -4.43 13.99 0.15
N ALA A 69 -5.49 13.32 0.57
CA ALA A 69 -6.35 13.79 1.64
C ALA A 69 -5.51 13.97 2.92
N PRO A 70 -5.59 15.13 3.61
CA PRO A 70 -4.90 15.33 4.87
C PRO A 70 -5.38 14.24 5.84
N ALA A 71 -4.42 13.55 6.46
CA ALA A 71 -4.69 12.54 7.48
C ALA A 71 -5.30 13.21 8.72
N SER A 72 -6.61 13.49 8.68
CA SER A 72 -7.40 13.71 9.88
C SER A 72 -7.39 12.39 10.65
N GLU A 73 -6.60 12.40 11.72
CA GLU A 73 -6.33 11.34 12.67
C GLU A 73 -5.55 10.13 12.13
N ALA A 74 -4.31 10.04 12.65
CA ALA A 74 -3.47 8.86 12.78
C ALA A 74 -4.17 7.54 12.39
N ARG A 75 -4.06 7.17 11.11
CA ARG A 75 -4.30 5.79 10.66
C ARG A 75 -3.28 4.91 11.38
N ARG A 76 -3.70 4.36 12.52
CA ARG A 76 -3.00 3.30 13.24
C ARG A 76 -2.99 2.09 12.32
N TYR A 77 -1.85 1.83 11.70
CA TYR A 77 -1.60 0.58 11.01
C TYR A 77 -1.38 -0.52 12.06
N GLY A 78 -2.48 -1.16 12.49
CA GLY A 78 -2.50 -2.48 13.15
C GLY A 78 -1.84 -2.60 14.53
N THR A 79 -2.31 -3.58 15.31
CA THR A 79 -1.74 -4.04 16.60
C THR A 79 -0.92 -5.30 16.41
#